data_AF-A0A2J6H9Y5-F1
#
_entry.id   AF-A0A2J6H9Y5-F1
#
_cell.length_a   1.000
_cell.length_b   1.000
_cell.length_c   1.000
_cell.angle_alpha   90.00
_cell.angle_beta   90.00
_cell.angle_gamma   90.00
#
_symmetry.space_group_name_H-M   'P 1'
#
loop_
_entity.id
_entity.type
_entity.pdbx_description
1 polymer ?
#
loop_
_entity_poly.entity_id
_entity_poly.type
_entity_poly.pdbx_seq_one_letter_code
_entity_poly.pdbx_strand_id
1 'polypeptide(L)'
;IWHCSKDGYYSGYGNQNGKSFVGETFLRGYQTTDAKGAVTFTTVYPGWYQGRATHIHFEIFVSNVLKKTAQFAFPENISDAVHTHYGVGVNTTRNANDGILGNAATDLANETPSLTGSIAAGYTGTYTFGIAL
;
A
#
# COMPACT_ATOMS: atom_id res chain seq x y z
N ILE A 1 -0.22 3.46 -8.68
CA ILE A 1 -0.04 3.19 -7.24
C ILE A 1 0.98 4.15 -6.64
N TRP A 2 0.89 4.39 -5.33
CA TRP A 2 1.94 5.05 -4.56
C TRP A 2 1.92 4.55 -3.11
N HIS A 3 3.06 4.58 -2.44
CA HIS A 3 3.16 4.24 -1.02
C HIS A 3 4.41 4.85 -0.39
N CYS A 4 4.48 4.77 0.94
CA CYS A 4 5.66 5.20 1.67
C CYS A 4 6.82 4.20 1.53
N SER A 5 8.04 4.68 1.72
CA SER A 5 9.24 3.89 1.89
C SER A 5 9.16 2.97 3.11
N LYS A 6 10.14 2.07 3.26
CA LYS A 6 10.29 1.22 4.45
C LYS A 6 10.34 2.02 5.76
N ASP A 7 10.76 3.28 5.70
CA ASP A 7 10.93 4.18 6.84
C ASP A 7 9.75 5.16 7.01
N GLY A 8 8.64 4.95 6.30
CA GLY A 8 7.43 5.77 6.45
C GLY A 8 7.40 7.06 5.62
N TYR A 9 8.44 7.34 4.83
CA TYR A 9 8.50 8.57 4.01
C TYR A 9 7.87 8.42 2.63
N TYR A 10 7.12 9.43 2.19
CA TYR A 10 6.65 9.57 0.82
C TYR A 10 7.56 10.47 -0.01
N SER A 11 7.79 10.08 -1.27
CA SER A 11 8.41 10.96 -2.26
C SER A 11 7.49 12.15 -2.58
N GLY A 12 8.06 13.30 -2.95
CA GLY A 12 7.33 14.52 -3.30
C GLY A 12 6.88 15.39 -2.14
N TYR A 13 7.08 14.98 -0.88
CA TYR A 13 6.68 15.76 0.31
C TYR A 13 7.87 16.21 1.16
N GLY A 14 7.75 17.42 1.72
CA GLY A 14 8.66 17.98 2.71
C GLY A 14 8.21 17.74 4.15
N ASN A 15 9.06 18.12 5.10
CA ASN A 15 8.78 18.13 6.55
C ASN A 15 8.32 16.80 7.16
N GLN A 16 8.83 15.68 6.62
CA GLN A 16 8.54 14.35 7.13
C GLN A 16 9.60 13.95 8.16
N ASN A 17 9.33 14.25 9.44
CA ASN A 17 10.29 14.06 10.55
C ASN A 17 11.66 14.71 10.27
N GLY A 18 11.65 15.98 9.84
CA GLY A 18 12.85 16.74 9.54
C GLY A 18 13.52 16.39 8.20
N LYS A 19 12.94 15.49 7.40
CA LYS A 19 13.42 15.14 6.05
C LYS A 19 12.53 15.75 4.98
N SER A 20 13.13 16.01 3.82
CA SER A 20 12.44 16.45 2.61
C SER A 20 12.76 15.52 1.46
N PHE A 21 11.73 15.12 0.74
CA PHE A 21 11.82 14.35 -0.50
C PHE A 21 11.10 15.07 -1.63
N VAL A 22 11.00 16.41 -1.56
CA VAL A 22 10.42 17.23 -2.64
C VAL A 22 11.26 17.04 -3.90
N GLY A 23 10.58 16.83 -5.04
CA GLY A 23 11.23 16.55 -6.32
C GLY A 23 11.52 15.07 -6.56
N GLU A 24 11.50 14.24 -5.51
CA GLU A 24 11.66 12.79 -5.65
C GLU A 24 10.35 12.13 -6.11
N THR A 25 10.48 10.98 -6.79
CA THR A 25 9.35 10.20 -7.31
C THR A 25 9.41 8.72 -6.97
N PHE A 26 10.26 8.30 -6.02
CA PHE A 26 10.35 6.89 -5.63
C PHE A 26 8.99 6.32 -5.18
N LEU A 27 8.79 5.01 -5.41
CA LEU A 27 7.60 4.27 -4.96
C LEU A 27 6.28 4.83 -5.47
N ARG A 28 6.33 5.45 -6.65
CA ARG A 28 5.19 5.88 -7.45
C ARG A 28 5.30 5.23 -8.83
N GLY A 29 4.18 4.78 -9.36
CA GLY A 29 4.17 4.18 -10.68
C GLY A 29 2.77 4.04 -11.24
N TYR A 30 2.66 4.10 -12.55
CA TYR A 30 1.45 3.81 -13.29
C TYR A 30 1.77 2.80 -14.39
N GLN A 31 0.76 2.05 -14.79
CA GLN A 31 0.84 1.00 -15.79
C GLN A 31 -0.54 0.90 -16.46
N THR A 32 -0.57 0.52 -17.73
CA THR A 32 -1.82 0.22 -18.44
C THR A 32 -2.20 -1.23 -18.19
N THR A 33 -3.47 -1.50 -17.93
CA THR A 33 -3.97 -2.87 -17.77
C THR A 33 -3.89 -3.63 -19.08
N ASP A 34 -3.67 -4.95 -19.01
CA ASP A 34 -3.77 -5.83 -20.16
C ASP A 34 -5.23 -6.03 -20.63
N ALA A 35 -5.42 -6.86 -21.65
CA ALA A 35 -6.74 -7.17 -22.20
C ALA A 35 -7.70 -7.86 -21.21
N LYS A 36 -7.21 -8.35 -20.07
CA LYS A 36 -8.00 -8.96 -19.00
C LYS A 36 -8.22 -8.00 -17.83
N GLY A 37 -7.78 -6.75 -17.94
CA GLY A 37 -7.87 -5.75 -16.86
C GLY A 37 -6.81 -5.94 -15.77
N ALA A 38 -5.77 -6.75 -16.00
CA ALA A 38 -4.73 -7.04 -15.02
C ALA A 38 -3.51 -6.13 -15.18
N VAL A 39 -2.83 -5.88 -14.06
CA VAL A 39 -1.57 -5.13 -14.02
C VAL A 39 -0.71 -5.66 -12.88
N THR A 40 0.61 -5.66 -13.07
CA THR A 40 1.56 -6.10 -12.05
C THR A 40 2.53 -4.97 -11.73
N PHE A 41 2.72 -4.73 -10.44
CA PHE A 41 3.76 -3.86 -9.92
C PHE A 41 4.71 -4.67 -9.06
N THR A 42 6.01 -4.50 -9.30
CA THR A 42 7.06 -4.97 -8.38
C THR A 42 7.53 -3.76 -7.60
N THR A 43 7.42 -3.83 -6.28
CA THR A 43 7.82 -2.75 -5.37
C THR A 43 8.35 -3.32 -4.06
N VAL A 44 8.89 -2.47 -3.20
CA VAL A 44 9.25 -2.86 -1.83
C VAL A 44 8.03 -2.90 -0.94
N TYR A 45 8.05 -3.73 0.10
CA TYR A 45 6.99 -3.72 1.10
C TYR A 45 6.99 -2.35 1.84
N PRO A 46 5.85 -1.68 1.98
CA PRO A 46 5.82 -0.35 2.59
C PRO A 46 6.12 -0.41 4.09
N GLY A 47 6.75 0.65 4.58
CA GLY A 47 6.82 0.91 6.01
C GLY A 47 5.49 1.42 6.56
N TRP A 48 5.56 2.15 7.66
CA TRP A 48 4.42 2.78 8.28
C TRP A 48 4.78 4.18 8.80
N TYR A 49 3.75 4.98 9.04
CA TYR A 49 3.87 6.31 9.63
C TYR A 49 2.73 6.52 10.63
N GLN A 50 2.92 7.45 11.57
CA GLN A 50 2.04 7.59 12.72
C GLN A 50 0.58 7.79 12.30
N GLY A 51 -0.31 6.99 12.91
CA GLY A 51 -1.75 7.10 12.76
C GLY A 51 -2.34 6.32 11.58
N ARG A 52 -1.54 5.54 10.84
CA ARG A 52 -2.00 4.76 9.69
C ARG A 52 -1.46 3.34 9.72
N ALA A 53 -2.31 2.38 9.35
CA ALA A 53 -1.92 1.00 9.06
C ALA A 53 -0.99 0.95 7.86
N THR A 54 -0.32 -0.18 7.64
CA THR A 54 0.54 -0.39 6.46
C THR A 54 -0.34 -0.47 5.21
N HIS A 55 -0.09 0.36 4.20
CA HIS A 55 -0.94 0.41 3.01
C HIS A 55 -0.19 0.77 1.72
N ILE A 56 -0.81 0.39 0.60
CA ILE A 56 -0.51 0.95 -0.72
C ILE A 56 -1.76 1.66 -1.24
N HIS A 57 -1.57 2.85 -1.77
CA HIS A 57 -2.61 3.59 -2.46
C HIS A 57 -2.63 3.27 -3.94
N PHE A 58 -3.81 3.42 -4.55
CA PHE A 58 -3.97 3.33 -5.99
C PHE A 58 -5.08 4.22 -6.50
N GLU A 59 -4.96 4.55 -7.79
CA GLU A 59 -5.97 5.22 -8.57
C GLU A 59 -6.17 4.45 -9.87
N ILE A 60 -7.41 4.44 -10.36
CA ILE A 60 -7.80 3.82 -11.63
C ILE A 60 -8.40 4.88 -12.52
N PHE A 61 -7.85 5.03 -13.72
CA PHE A 61 -8.35 5.92 -14.75
C PHE A 61 -8.84 5.11 -15.95
N VAL A 62 -10.00 5.48 -16.50
CA VAL A 62 -10.54 4.93 -17.74
C VAL A 62 -10.78 6.10 -18.69
N SER A 63 -10.16 6.07 -19.87
CA SER A 63 -10.21 7.18 -20.84
C SER A 63 -9.85 8.54 -20.21
N ASN A 64 -8.79 8.55 -19.39
CA ASN A 64 -8.31 9.70 -18.61
C ASN A 64 -9.30 10.26 -17.58
N VAL A 65 -10.39 9.56 -17.29
CA VAL A 65 -11.34 9.90 -16.21
C VAL A 65 -11.04 9.05 -14.98
N LEU A 66 -10.83 9.69 -13.83
CA LEU A 66 -10.67 9.00 -12.55
C LEU A 66 -11.95 8.22 -12.22
N LYS A 67 -11.82 6.90 -12.03
CA LYS A 67 -12.93 6.01 -11.67
C LYS A 67 -12.88 5.55 -10.23
N LYS A 68 -11.69 5.48 -9.62
CA LYS A 68 -11.52 5.03 -8.25
C LYS A 68 -10.22 5.55 -7.66
N THR A 69 -10.30 6.07 -6.45
CA THR A 69 -9.16 6.31 -5.55
C THR A 69 -9.39 5.47 -4.31
N ALA A 70 -8.44 4.63 -3.93
CA ALA A 70 -8.56 3.76 -2.77
C ALA A 70 -7.18 3.27 -2.29
N GLN A 71 -7.19 2.38 -1.32
CA GLN A 71 -6.01 1.77 -0.74
C GLN A 71 -6.28 0.30 -0.42
N PHE A 72 -5.22 -0.45 -0.16
CA PHE A 72 -5.31 -1.74 0.49
C PHE A 72 -4.27 -1.86 1.59
N ALA A 73 -4.64 -2.60 2.62
CA ALA A 73 -3.79 -2.94 3.74
C ALA A 73 -3.10 -4.29 3.52
N PHE A 74 -2.41 -4.78 4.55
CA PHE A 74 -1.71 -6.05 4.51
C PHE A 74 -2.02 -6.89 5.75
N PRO A 75 -1.90 -8.23 5.68
CA PRO A 75 -2.03 -9.09 6.85
C PRO A 75 -1.06 -8.68 7.97
N GLU A 76 -1.58 -8.55 9.19
CA GLU A 76 -0.83 -8.07 10.36
C GLU A 76 0.41 -8.90 10.63
N ASN A 77 0.29 -10.24 10.55
CA ASN A 77 1.40 -11.16 10.76
C ASN A 77 2.54 -10.97 9.75
N ILE A 78 2.23 -10.57 8.50
CA ILE A 78 3.24 -10.29 7.48
C ILE A 78 3.86 -8.92 7.72
N SER A 79 3.05 -7.90 8.01
CA SER A 79 3.56 -6.57 8.36
C SER A 79 4.50 -6.62 9.55
N ASP A 80 4.13 -7.32 10.63
CA ASP A 80 4.96 -7.47 11.84
C ASP A 80 6.30 -8.14 11.52
N ALA A 81 6.28 -9.22 10.73
CA ALA A 81 7.49 -9.93 10.35
C ALA A 81 8.41 -9.07 9.47
N VAL A 82 7.86 -8.38 8.47
CA VAL A 82 8.62 -7.52 7.55
C VAL A 82 9.18 -6.30 8.29
N HIS A 83 8.40 -5.65 9.14
CA HIS A 83 8.85 -4.46 9.87
C HIS A 83 9.90 -4.79 10.93
N THR A 84 9.78 -5.95 11.58
CA THR A 84 10.83 -6.49 12.44
C THR A 84 12.12 -6.72 11.65
N HIS A 85 12.02 -7.31 10.45
CA HIS A 85 13.16 -7.53 9.58
C HIS A 85 13.80 -6.21 9.08
N TYR A 86 13.01 -5.20 8.77
CA TYR A 86 13.50 -3.86 8.42
C TYR A 86 14.11 -3.11 9.60
N GLY A 87 13.86 -3.53 10.84
CA GLY A 87 14.33 -2.85 12.05
C GLY A 87 13.60 -1.52 12.31
N VAL A 88 12.38 -1.35 11.78
CA VAL A 88 11.59 -0.10 11.92
C VAL A 88 10.53 -0.18 13.01
N GLY A 89 10.46 -1.30 13.72
CA GLY A 89 9.48 -1.55 14.77
C GLY A 89 8.08 -1.88 14.22
N VAL A 90 7.24 -2.43 15.08
CA VAL A 90 5.88 -2.85 14.72
C VAL A 90 4.95 -1.65 14.61
N ASN A 91 4.12 -1.61 13.57
CA ASN A 91 3.09 -0.58 13.42
C ASN A 91 2.06 -0.68 14.54
N THR A 92 1.92 0.38 15.33
CA THR A 92 0.95 0.44 16.45
C THR A 92 -0.47 0.74 15.99
N THR A 93 -0.65 1.32 14.80
CA THR A 93 -1.96 1.48 14.16
C THR A 93 -2.28 0.22 13.36
N ARG A 94 -2.98 -0.71 14.01
CA ARG A 94 -3.51 -1.93 13.39
C ARG A 94 -4.59 -1.60 12.34
N ASN A 95 -4.78 -2.49 11.37
CA ASN A 95 -5.73 -2.33 10.28
C ASN A 95 -7.14 -1.94 10.76
N ALA A 96 -7.65 -2.61 11.80
CA ALA A 96 -8.97 -2.33 12.39
C ALA A 96 -9.07 -0.97 13.11
N ASN A 97 -7.92 -0.33 13.40
CA ASN A 97 -7.83 0.97 14.07
C ASN A 97 -7.45 2.11 13.11
N ASP A 98 -7.20 1.83 11.83
CA ASP A 98 -6.97 2.87 10.83
C ASP A 98 -8.31 3.45 10.38
N GLY A 99 -8.51 4.74 10.63
CA GLY A 99 -9.77 5.42 10.33
C GLY A 99 -10.09 5.59 8.83
N ILE A 100 -9.21 5.14 7.92
CA ILE A 100 -9.41 5.17 6.47
C ILE A 100 -9.80 3.79 5.91
N LEU A 101 -9.44 2.71 6.60
CA LEU A 101 -9.80 1.35 6.17
C LEU A 101 -11.26 1.03 6.53
N GLY A 102 -11.80 -0.02 5.90
CA GLY A 102 -13.13 -0.53 6.17
C GLY A 102 -13.39 -0.76 7.67
N ASN A 103 -14.50 -0.21 8.17
CA ASN A 103 -14.87 -0.27 9.59
C ASN A 103 -15.59 -1.57 9.98
N ALA A 104 -16.14 -2.30 9.01
CA ALA A 104 -16.67 -3.65 9.19
C ALA A 104 -15.61 -4.69 8.83
N ALA A 105 -15.62 -5.84 9.51
CA ALA A 105 -14.67 -6.92 9.25
C ALA A 105 -14.69 -7.42 7.80
N THR A 106 -15.86 -7.42 7.16
CA THR A 106 -16.03 -7.77 5.74
C THR A 106 -15.36 -6.76 4.82
N ASP A 107 -15.48 -5.48 5.13
CA ASP A 107 -14.93 -4.40 4.30
C ASP A 107 -13.41 -4.38 4.43
N LEU A 108 -12.90 -4.54 5.65
CA LEU A 108 -11.47 -4.65 5.88
C LEU A 108 -10.87 -5.89 5.23
N ALA A 109 -11.56 -7.03 5.27
CA ALA A 109 -11.13 -8.24 4.58
C ALA A 109 -11.08 -8.03 3.06
N ASN A 110 -12.05 -7.29 2.50
CA ASN A 110 -12.04 -6.90 1.10
C ASN A 110 -10.92 -5.91 0.77
N GLU A 111 -10.30 -5.22 1.73
CA GLU A 111 -9.17 -4.30 1.55
C GLU A 111 -7.82 -4.91 1.94
N THR A 112 -7.78 -6.19 2.32
CA THR A 112 -6.57 -6.86 2.80
C THR A 112 -6.30 -8.13 1.98
N PRO A 113 -5.59 -8.03 0.83
CA PRO A 113 -5.29 -9.20 0.01
C PRO A 113 -4.40 -10.20 0.75
N SER A 114 -4.68 -11.49 0.55
CA SER A 114 -3.78 -12.57 0.97
C SER A 114 -2.47 -12.50 0.18
N LEU A 115 -1.35 -12.71 0.87
CA LEU A 115 -0.03 -12.78 0.26
C LEU A 115 0.56 -14.19 0.40
N THR A 116 1.32 -14.61 -0.60
CA THR A 116 2.17 -15.80 -0.57
C THR A 116 3.63 -15.40 -0.72
N GLY A 117 4.55 -16.22 -0.21
CA GLY A 117 5.99 -15.96 -0.26
C GLY A 117 6.60 -15.80 1.12
N SER A 118 7.75 -15.11 1.19
CA SER A 118 8.52 -14.95 2.41
C SER A 118 9.40 -13.71 2.36
N ILE A 119 9.99 -13.33 3.49
CA ILE A 119 10.96 -12.22 3.55
C ILE A 119 12.14 -12.44 2.58
N ALA A 120 12.63 -13.67 2.46
CA ALA A 120 13.76 -13.99 1.59
C ALA A 120 13.41 -14.01 0.09
N ALA A 121 12.20 -14.47 -0.26
CA ALA A 121 11.76 -14.61 -1.66
C ALA A 121 10.97 -13.41 -2.18
N GLY A 122 10.54 -12.51 -1.30
CA GLY A 122 9.50 -11.53 -1.57
C GLY A 122 8.10 -12.12 -1.40
N TYR A 123 7.12 -11.22 -1.35
CA TYR A 123 5.70 -11.55 -1.27
C TYR A 123 5.00 -11.24 -2.59
N THR A 124 4.03 -12.08 -2.96
CA THR A 124 3.13 -11.88 -4.09
C THR A 124 1.69 -11.91 -3.61
N GLY A 125 0.87 -11.00 -4.11
CA GLY A 125 -0.56 -10.94 -3.83
C GLY A 125 -1.33 -10.45 -5.05
N THR A 126 -2.58 -10.87 -5.14
CA THR A 126 -3.52 -10.36 -6.13
C THR A 126 -4.65 -9.68 -5.39
N TYR A 127 -5.00 -8.48 -5.85
CA TYR A 127 -6.15 -7.77 -5.34
C TYR A 127 -7.06 -7.34 -6.50
N THR A 128 -8.34 -7.69 -6.41
CA THR A 128 -9.34 -7.45 -7.45
C THR A 128 -10.26 -6.32 -7.00
N PHE A 129 -10.45 -5.34 -7.86
CA PHE A 129 -11.30 -4.17 -7.59
C PHE A 129 -12.47 -4.13 -8.55
N GLY A 130 -13.68 -3.96 -8.01
CA GLY A 130 -14.80 -3.45 -8.80
C GLY A 130 -14.63 -1.96 -9.07
N ILE A 131 -14.91 -1.54 -10.31
CA ILE A 131 -15.07 -0.14 -10.72
C ILE A 131 -16.43 0.05 -11.38
N ALA A 132 -17.00 1.24 -11.25
CA ALA A 132 -18.13 1.67 -12.06
C ALA A 132 -17.59 2.23 -13.39
N LEU A 133 -18.15 1.80 -14.52
CA LEU A 133 -17.78 2.29 -15.86
C LEU A 133 -18.69 3.43 -16.30
#